data_AF-A0A8J6SNY8-F1
#
_entry.id   AF-A0A8J6SNY8-F1
#
_cell.length_a   1.000
_cell.length_b   1.000
_cell.length_c   1.000
_cell.angle_alpha   90.00
_cell.angle_beta   90.00
_cell.angle_gamma   90.00
#
_symmetry.space_group_name_H-M   'P 1'
#
loop_
_entity.id
_entity.type
_entity.pdbx_description
1 polymer ?
#
loop_
_entity_poly.entity_id
_entity_poly.type
_entity_poly.pdbx_seq_one_letter_code
_entity_poly.pdbx_strand_id
1 'polypeptide(L)'
;MILVVAFTPENDKEMNMLVEVRPTSGQIYLPPNLQLMALDEEGAVLMEAQTRSSNNFIQLQFSGFPGECFTVKVALGNISVSENFVI
;
A
#
# COMPACT_ATOMS: atom_id res chain seq x y z
N MET A 1 -8.45 9.88 -4.47
CA MET A 1 -7.27 9.29 -3.81
C MET A 1 -6.32 8.77 -4.88
N ILE A 2 -5.02 8.80 -4.62
CA ILE A 2 -3.98 8.26 -5.51
C ILE A 2 -3.20 7.21 -4.71
N LEU A 3 -2.92 6.08 -5.36
CA LEU A 3 -1.99 5.07 -4.89
C LEU A 3 -0.62 5.35 -5.53
N VAL A 4 0.41 5.46 -4.71
CA VAL A 4 1.81 5.62 -5.14
C VAL A 4 2.56 4.37 -4.69
N VAL A 5 3.27 3.74 -5.62
CA VAL A 5 4.17 2.63 -5.32
C VAL A 5 5.55 3.01 -5.84
N ALA A 6 6.53 3.01 -4.95
CA ALA A 6 7.92 3.32 -5.28
C ALA A 6 8.80 2.12 -4.92
N PHE A 7 9.72 1.81 -5.83
CA PHE A 7 10.70 0.74 -5.68
C PHE A 7 12.10 1.36 -5.62
N THR A 8 12.88 0.98 -4.62
CA THR A 8 14.26 1.45 -4.44
C THR A 8 15.16 0.28 -4.06
N PRO A 9 16.29 0.03 -4.77
CA PRO A 9 17.21 -1.04 -4.40
C PRO A 9 17.71 -0.85 -2.95
N GLU A 10 17.62 -1.90 -2.14
CA GLU A 10 18.25 -1.91 -0.81
C GLU A 10 19.70 -2.36 -0.90
N ASN A 11 19.95 -3.39 -1.71
CA ASN A 11 21.25 -3.96 -2.02
C ASN A 11 21.17 -4.71 -3.37
N ASP A 12 22.20 -5.47 -3.74
CA ASP A 12 22.25 -6.22 -5.01
C ASP A 12 21.17 -7.33 -5.14
N LYS A 13 20.47 -7.67 -4.06
CA LYS A 13 19.52 -8.79 -3.99
C LYS A 13 18.12 -8.39 -3.55
N GLU A 14 17.95 -7.27 -2.84
CA GLU A 14 16.69 -6.86 -2.23
C GLU A 14 16.21 -5.51 -2.75
N MET A 15 14.90 -5.37 -2.84
CA MET A 15 14.20 -4.16 -3.24
C MET A 15 13.32 -3.66 -2.10
N ASN A 16 13.47 -2.40 -1.72
CA ASN A 16 12.55 -1.70 -0.84
C ASN A 16 11.34 -1.20 -1.61
N MET A 17 10.16 -1.34 -1.01
CA MET A 17 8.89 -0.84 -1.52
C MET A 17 8.29 0.14 -0.54
N LEU A 18 7.90 1.31 -1.06
CA LEU A 18 7.06 2.26 -0.36
C LEU A 18 5.71 2.31 -1.06
N VAL A 19 4.66 1.93 -0.34
CA VAL A 19 3.27 1.97 -0.82
C VAL A 19 2.54 3.03 -0.03
N GLU A 20 2.02 4.05 -0.71
CA GLU A 20 1.39 5.20 -0.08
C GLU A 20 0.04 5.51 -0.72
N VAL A 21 -0.95 5.84 0.11
CA VAL A 21 -2.22 6.40 -0.35
C VAL A 21 -2.34 7.85 0.11
N ARG A 22 -2.67 8.74 -0.83
CA ARG A 22 -2.88 10.18 -0.59
C ARG A 22 -4.21 10.67 -1.16
N PRO A 23 -4.83 11.71 -0.58
CA PRO A 23 -6.02 12.33 -1.16
C PRO A 23 -5.70 12.98 -2.51
N THR A 24 -6.71 13.10 -3.37
CA THR A 24 -6.62 13.81 -4.66
C THR A 24 -6.89 15.30 -4.48
N SER A 25 -6.48 16.11 -5.47
CA SER A 25 -6.64 17.57 -5.46
C SER A 25 -8.03 18.01 -4.98
N GLY A 26 -8.06 18.80 -3.90
CA GLY A 26 -9.27 19.31 -3.26
C GLY A 26 -9.61 18.68 -1.90
N GLN A 27 -8.95 17.58 -1.51
CA GLN A 27 -9.11 16.96 -0.20
C GLN A 27 -7.79 16.98 0.59
N ILE A 28 -7.87 17.29 1.90
CA ILE A 28 -6.68 17.34 2.79
C ILE A 28 -6.50 16.02 3.54
N TYR A 29 -7.60 15.35 3.88
CA TYR A 29 -7.62 14.13 4.69
C TYR A 29 -8.19 12.96 3.90
N LEU A 30 -7.69 11.77 4.20
CA LEU A 30 -8.27 10.53 3.74
C LEU A 30 -9.57 10.23 4.52
N PRO A 31 -10.51 9.47 3.93
CA PRO A 31 -11.67 8.98 4.66
C PRO A 31 -11.23 8.21 5.90
N PRO A 32 -11.91 8.33 7.06
CA PRO A 32 -11.62 7.50 8.22
C PRO A 32 -11.93 6.04 7.92
N ASN A 33 -11.22 5.12 8.59
CA ASN A 33 -11.34 3.67 8.44
C ASN A 33 -10.93 3.13 7.06
N LEU A 34 -10.29 3.94 6.21
CA LEU A 34 -9.64 3.47 4.99
C LEU A 34 -8.47 2.56 5.38
N GLN A 35 -8.46 1.34 4.84
CA GLN A 35 -7.42 0.35 5.07
C GLN A 35 -6.52 0.25 3.84
N LEU A 36 -5.22 0.23 4.05
CA LEU A 36 -4.20 -0.12 3.07
C LEU A 36 -3.53 -1.41 3.54
N MET A 37 -3.47 -2.41 2.68
CA MET A 37 -2.88 -3.71 2.97
C MET A 37 -1.90 -4.10 1.86
N ALA A 38 -0.82 -4.76 2.24
CA ALA A 38 0.02 -5.54 1.35
C ALA A 38 -0.23 -7.03 1.65
N LEU A 39 -0.54 -7.80 0.61
CA LEU A 39 -0.81 -9.23 0.70
C LEU A 39 0.26 -10.01 -0.05
N ASP A 40 0.58 -11.22 0.41
CA ASP A 40 1.42 -12.16 -0.34
C ASP A 40 0.65 -12.82 -1.50
N GLU A 41 1.32 -13.75 -2.19
CA GLU A 41 0.75 -14.50 -3.32
C GLU A 41 -0.43 -15.41 -2.93
N GLU A 42 -0.51 -15.84 -1.67
CA GLU A 42 -1.62 -16.64 -1.13
C GLU A 42 -2.79 -15.75 -0.67
N GLY A 43 -2.60 -14.42 -0.69
CA GLY A 43 -3.57 -13.44 -0.23
C GLY A 43 -3.55 -13.21 1.28
N ALA A 44 -2.53 -13.71 1.99
CA ALA A 44 -2.35 -13.46 3.41
C ALA A 44 -1.83 -12.03 3.62
N VAL A 45 -2.28 -11.38 4.71
CA VAL A 45 -1.88 -10.00 5.02
C VAL A 45 -0.45 -9.99 5.54
N LEU A 46 0.46 -9.42 4.76
CA LEU A 46 1.85 -9.16 5.18
C LEU A 46 1.92 -7.93 6.07
N MET A 47 1.24 -6.85 5.66
CA MET A 47 1.18 -5.59 6.40
C MET A 47 -0.12 -4.84 6.16
N GLU A 48 -0.53 -4.04 7.15
CA GLU A 48 -1.72 -3.21 7.05
C GLU A 48 -1.60 -1.89 7.84
N ALA A 49 -2.33 -0.88 7.38
CA ALA A 49 -2.50 0.39 8.06
C ALA A 49 -3.94 0.90 7.86
N GLN A 50 -4.46 1.62 8.86
CA GLN A 50 -5.81 2.18 8.81
C GLN A 50 -5.83 3.67 9.16
N THR A 51 -6.59 4.46 8.41
CA THR A 51 -6.76 5.90 8.67
C THR A 51 -7.69 6.20 9.84
N ARG A 52 -7.41 7.32 10.49
CA ARG A 52 -8.30 8.10 11.35
C ARG A 52 -8.69 9.39 10.60
N SER A 53 -9.60 10.17 11.18
CA SER A 53 -10.12 11.41 10.57
C SER A 53 -9.08 12.51 10.30
N SER A 54 -7.86 12.38 10.85
CA SER A 54 -6.76 13.35 10.70
C SER A 54 -5.64 12.89 9.77
N ASN A 55 -5.70 11.68 9.20
CA ASN A 55 -4.65 11.19 8.31
C ASN A 55 -4.73 11.86 6.94
N ASN A 56 -3.69 12.59 6.57
CA ASN A 56 -3.50 13.15 5.24
C ASN A 56 -2.79 12.19 4.26
N PHE A 57 -2.18 11.12 4.78
CA PHE A 57 -1.69 9.97 4.02
C PHE A 57 -1.62 8.73 4.94
N ILE A 58 -1.50 7.56 4.34
CA ILE A 58 -1.09 6.31 5.00
C ILE A 58 -0.07 5.61 4.13
N GLN A 59 0.84 4.86 4.74
CA GLN A 59 1.91 4.18 4.02
C GLN A 59 2.23 2.82 4.64
N LEU A 60 2.76 1.92 3.82
CA LEU A 60 3.42 0.69 4.20
C LEU A 60 4.84 0.70 3.61
N GLN A 61 5.79 0.12 4.33
CA GLN A 61 7.16 -0.04 3.87
C GLN A 61 7.67 -1.44 4.18
N PHE A 62 8.04 -2.20 3.14
CA PHE A 62 8.59 -3.55 3.20
C PHE A 62 9.72 -3.69 2.19
N SER A 63 10.53 -4.72 2.33
CA SER A 63 11.46 -5.19 1.32
C SER A 63 11.10 -6.60 0.86
N GLY A 64 11.66 -7.00 -0.27
CA GLY A 64 11.52 -8.34 -0.85
C GLY A 64 12.54 -8.58 -1.94
N PHE A 65 12.46 -9.74 -2.56
CA PHE A 65 13.38 -10.20 -3.59
C PHE A 65 12.76 -10.08 -4.99
N PRO A 66 13.57 -9.77 -6.03
CA PRO A 66 13.09 -9.76 -7.40
C PRO A 66 12.39 -11.07 -7.79
N GLY A 67 11.20 -10.95 -8.38
CA GLY A 67 10.33 -12.06 -8.77
C GLY A 67 9.25 -12.44 -7.76
N GLU A 68 9.33 -11.95 -6.52
CA GLU A 68 8.26 -12.12 -5.55
C GLU A 68 7.01 -11.32 -5.94
N CYS A 69 5.84 -11.90 -5.72
CA CYS A 69 4.56 -11.29 -6.03
C CYS A 69 3.90 -10.75 -4.75
N PHE A 70 3.29 -9.58 -4.85
CA PHE A 70 2.46 -9.04 -3.78
C PHE A 70 1.26 -8.28 -4.34
N THR A 71 0.21 -8.18 -3.53
CA THR A 71 -1.00 -7.43 -3.86
C THR A 71 -1.12 -6.23 -2.92
N VAL A 72 -1.30 -5.04 -3.48
CA VAL A 72 -1.72 -3.87 -2.69
C VAL A 72 -3.24 -3.79 -2.74
N LYS A 73 -3.89 -3.77 -1.57
CA LYS A 73 -5.33 -3.63 -1.44
C LYS A 73 -5.69 -2.37 -0.66
N VAL A 74 -6.57 -1.55 -1.23
CA VAL A 74 -7.16 -0.38 -0.57
C VAL A 74 -8.64 -0.65 -0.35
N ALA A 75 -9.10 -0.62 0.90
CA ALA A 75 -10.48 -0.95 1.27
C ALA A 75 -11.13 0.16 2.12
N LEU A 76 -12.42 0.40 1.89
CA LEU A 76 -13.24 1.31 2.69
C LEU A 76 -14.62 0.67 2.93
N GLY A 77 -14.83 0.12 4.12
CA GLY A 77 -16.06 -0.63 4.41
C GLY A 77 -16.18 -1.87 3.54
N ASN A 78 -17.20 -1.93 2.68
CA ASN A 78 -17.48 -3.09 1.81
C ASN A 78 -16.91 -2.96 0.38
N ILE A 79 -16.25 -1.85 0.05
CA ILE A 79 -15.62 -1.64 -1.25
C ILE A 79 -14.11 -1.77 -1.13
N SER A 80 -13.47 -2.36 -2.15
CA SER A 80 -12.01 -2.42 -2.24
C SER A 80 -11.51 -2.39 -3.67
N VAL A 81 -10.30 -1.87 -3.85
CA VAL A 81 -9.52 -1.96 -5.09
C VAL A 81 -8.22 -2.69 -4.76
N SER A 82 -7.79 -3.57 -5.65
CA SER A 82 -6.54 -4.31 -5.52
C SER A 82 -5.70 -4.17 -6.80
N GLU A 83 -4.39 -4.04 -6.64
CA GLU A 83 -3.41 -4.01 -7.72
C GLU A 83 -2.29 -5.01 -7.41
N ASN A 84 -1.90 -5.80 -8.40
CA ASN A 84 -0.88 -6.84 -8.25
C ASN A 84 0.45 -6.32 -8.78
N PHE A 85 1.52 -6.61 -8.05
CA PHE A 85 2.88 -6.21 -8.38
C PHE A 85 3.82 -7.40 -8.31
N VAL A 86 4.90 -7.33 -9.09
CA VAL A 86 6.06 -8.20 -9.00
C VAL A 86 7.24 -7.32 -8.66
N ILE A 87 8.02 -7.74 -7.66
CA ILE A 87 9.24 -7.06 -7.21
C ILE A 87 10.35 -7.21 -8.24
#